data_AF-A0A9X4E8J5-F1
#
_entry.id   AF-A0A9X4E8J5-F1
#
_cell.length_a   1.000
_cell.length_b   1.000
_cell.length_c   1.000
_cell.angle_alpha   90.00
_cell.angle_beta   90.00
_cell.angle_gamma   90.00
#
_symmetry.space_group_name_H-M   'P 1'
#
loop_
_entity.id
_entity.type
_entity.pdbx_description
1 polymer ?
#
loop_
_entity_poly.entity_id
_entity_poly.type
_entity_poly.pdbx_seq_one_letter_code
_entity_poly.pdbx_strand_id
1 'polypeptide(L)'
;MAAGAPPASPAPLVPTSTQRRWLRRGLDQAGGKLPLFGTDGRKVGDATVRSCLAAGWAEPWFANPLKPDWLVCRLTDSGRLACGGKPKG
;
A
#
# COMPACT_ATOMS: atom_id res chain seq x y z
N MET A 1 -2.25 30.27 -4.20
CA MET A 1 -1.25 29.43 -3.51
C MET A 1 -1.89 28.91 -2.23
N ALA A 2 -1.98 27.60 -2.07
CA ALA A 2 -2.26 26.97 -0.77
C ALA A 2 -1.59 25.60 -0.80
N ALA A 3 -0.34 25.56 -0.35
CA ALA A 3 0.30 24.31 0.07
C ALA A 3 -0.35 23.95 1.41
N GLY A 4 -1.27 22.99 1.41
CA GLY A 4 -1.79 22.40 2.64
C GLY A 4 -0.65 21.70 3.36
N ALA A 5 -0.42 22.06 4.63
CA ALA A 5 0.59 21.42 5.47
C ALA A 5 0.40 19.89 5.49
N PRO A 6 1.47 19.09 5.48
CA PRO A 6 1.34 17.64 5.61
C PRO A 6 0.70 17.34 6.98
N PRO A 7 -0.27 16.40 7.06
CA PRO A 7 -0.80 15.98 8.35
C PRO A 7 0.34 15.43 9.20
N ALA A 8 0.34 15.79 10.49
CA ALA A 8 1.29 15.31 11.48
C ALA A 8 1.40 13.78 11.41
N SER A 9 2.62 13.27 11.27
CA SER A 9 2.90 11.84 11.16
C SER A 9 2.23 11.07 12.30
N PRO A 10 1.29 10.15 12.03
CA PRO A 10 0.80 9.26 13.07
C PRO A 10 1.98 8.42 13.58
N ALA A 11 1.98 8.10 14.87
CA ALA A 11 2.90 7.12 15.46
C ALA A 11 2.97 5.87 14.56
N PRO A 12 4.13 5.21 14.41
CA PRO A 12 4.27 4.08 13.49
C PRO A 12 3.29 2.97 13.89
N LEU A 13 2.19 2.88 13.15
CA LEU A 13 1.22 1.81 13.33
C LEU A 13 1.93 0.50 12.97
N VAL A 14 1.88 -0.49 13.85
CA VAL A 14 2.41 -1.81 13.51
C VAL A 14 1.40 -2.48 12.58
N PRO A 15 1.77 -2.89 11.36
CA PRO A 15 0.81 -3.54 10.48
C PRO A 15 0.35 -4.88 11.06
N THR A 16 -0.94 -5.16 10.89
CA THR A 16 -1.51 -6.49 11.16
C THR A 16 -0.86 -7.54 10.25
N SER A 17 -1.02 -8.82 10.59
CA SER A 17 -0.50 -9.93 9.78
C SER A 17 -1.00 -9.88 8.33
N THR A 18 -2.27 -9.53 8.11
CA THR A 18 -2.86 -9.42 6.77
C THR A 18 -2.27 -8.25 5.98
N GLN A 19 -2.18 -7.06 6.58
CA GLN A 19 -1.57 -5.89 5.95
C GLN A 19 -0.10 -6.15 5.62
N ARG A 20 0.67 -6.67 6.58
CA ARG A 20 2.09 -7.00 6.40
C ARG A 20 2.28 -8.01 5.26
N ARG A 21 1.48 -9.07 5.21
CA ARG A 21 1.53 -10.08 4.13
C ARG A 21 1.27 -9.44 2.77
N TRP A 22 0.27 -8.57 2.67
CA TRP A 22 -0.02 -7.87 1.43
C TRP A 22 1.10 -6.92 1.01
N LEU A 23 1.61 -6.09 1.93
CA LEU A 23 2.72 -5.17 1.67
C LEU A 23 3.98 -5.90 1.19
N ARG A 24 4.36 -7.01 1.83
CA ARG A 24 5.55 -7.80 1.42
C ARG A 24 5.51 -8.24 -0.03
N ARG A 25 4.31 -8.42 -0.61
CA ARG A 25 4.15 -8.85 -2.00
C ARG A 25 4.67 -7.81 -3.00
N GLY A 26 4.76 -6.54 -2.62
CA GLY A 26 5.33 -5.50 -3.46
C GLY A 26 6.85 -5.40 -3.38
N LEU A 27 7.52 -6.10 -2.45
CA LEU A 27 8.97 -5.96 -2.27
C LEU A 27 9.74 -6.42 -3.51
N ASP A 28 9.33 -7.55 -4.09
CA ASP A 28 9.97 -8.18 -5.25
C ASP A 28 9.38 -7.72 -6.59
N GLN A 29 8.44 -6.78 -6.58
CA GLN A 29 7.77 -6.31 -7.79
C GLN A 29 8.43 -5.03 -8.31
N ALA A 30 8.58 -4.95 -9.64
CA ALA A 30 9.01 -3.72 -10.29
C ALA A 30 8.08 -2.56 -9.89
N GLY A 31 8.67 -1.43 -9.52
CA GLY A 31 7.94 -0.25 -9.02
C GLY A 31 7.15 -0.45 -7.72
N GLY A 32 7.28 -1.60 -7.04
CA GLY A 32 6.56 -1.86 -5.79
C GLY A 32 5.10 -2.25 -5.95
N LYS A 33 4.69 -2.76 -7.12
CA LYS A 33 3.27 -3.06 -7.42
C LYS A 33 2.65 -3.96 -6.36
N LEU A 34 1.50 -3.56 -5.83
CA LEU A 34 0.71 -4.40 -4.92
C LEU A 34 -0.36 -5.16 -5.71
N PRO A 35 -0.49 -6.48 -5.50
CA PRO A 35 -1.47 -7.29 -6.21
C PRO A 35 -2.89 -7.03 -5.70
N LEU A 36 -3.87 -7.09 -6.60
CA LEU A 36 -5.30 -7.03 -6.27
C LEU A 36 -5.80 -8.33 -5.64
N PHE A 37 -5.11 -9.45 -5.87
CA PHE A 37 -5.49 -10.77 -5.42
C PHE A 37 -4.41 -11.38 -4.52
N GLY A 38 -4.85 -12.11 -3.50
CA GLY A 38 -4.03 -12.95 -2.65
C GLY A 38 -3.48 -14.16 -3.40
N THR A 39 -2.63 -14.93 -2.72
CA THR A 39 -2.04 -16.16 -3.27
C THR A 39 -3.06 -17.28 -3.49
N ASP A 40 -4.22 -17.18 -2.85
CA ASP A 40 -5.37 -18.08 -2.99
C ASP A 40 -6.35 -17.63 -4.09
N GLY A 41 -6.01 -16.58 -4.84
CA GLY A 41 -6.87 -16.02 -5.89
C GLY A 41 -8.03 -15.16 -5.38
N ARG A 42 -8.18 -14.99 -4.06
CA ARG A 42 -9.22 -14.09 -3.51
C ARG A 42 -8.80 -12.64 -3.62
N LYS A 43 -9.75 -11.74 -3.84
CA LYS A 43 -9.49 -10.29 -3.83
C LYS A 43 -8.97 -9.89 -2.46
N VAL A 44 -7.95 -9.04 -2.42
CA VAL A 44 -7.50 -8.39 -1.19
C VAL A 44 -8.64 -7.50 -0.69
N GLY A 45 -8.98 -7.62 0.59
CA GLY A 45 -10.12 -6.91 1.16
C GLY A 45 -9.93 -5.40 1.12
N ASP A 46 -10.97 -4.68 0.72
CA ASP A 46 -10.94 -3.21 0.55
C ASP A 46 -10.53 -2.47 1.83
N ALA A 47 -10.91 -3.00 3.01
CA ALA A 47 -10.48 -2.46 4.30
C ALA A 47 -8.96 -2.55 4.50
N THR A 48 -8.31 -3.62 4.03
CA THR A 48 -6.84 -3.74 4.07
C THR A 48 -6.20 -2.68 3.18
N VAL A 49 -6.70 -2.53 1.95
CA VAL A 49 -6.17 -1.53 1.00
C VAL A 49 -6.33 -0.12 1.56
N ARG A 50 -7.53 0.26 2.01
CA ARG A 50 -7.83 1.59 2.56
C ARG A 50 -7.01 1.91 3.81
N SER A 51 -6.87 0.95 4.72
CA SER A 51 -6.08 1.16 5.95
C SER A 51 -4.59 1.33 5.66
N CYS A 52 -4.01 0.60 4.70
CA CYS A 52 -2.63 0.79 4.29
C CYS A 52 -2.40 2.11 3.53
N LEU A 53 -3.38 2.56 2.74
CA LEU A 53 -3.35 3.90 2.11
C LEU A 53 -3.39 5.00 3.18
N ALA A 54 -4.29 4.89 4.15
CA ALA A 54 -4.41 5.87 5.24
C ALA A 54 -3.16 5.92 6.14
N ALA A 55 -2.49 4.78 6.34
CA ALA A 55 -1.21 4.71 7.06
C ALA A 55 0.00 5.16 6.22
N GLY A 56 -0.20 5.49 4.94
CA GLY A 56 0.86 5.90 4.01
C GLY A 56 1.81 4.77 3.58
N TRP A 57 1.48 3.50 3.84
CA TRP A 57 2.31 2.33 3.44
C TRP A 57 2.13 1.93 1.98
N ALA A 58 1.01 2.35 1.40
CA ALA A 58 0.72 2.18 0.01
C ALA A 58 0.23 3.51 -0.55
N GLU A 59 0.39 3.69 -1.86
CA GLU A 59 -0.18 4.82 -2.58
C GLU A 59 -0.87 4.33 -3.87
N PRO A 60 -1.89 5.04 -4.36
CA PRO A 60 -2.50 4.72 -5.65
C PRO A 60 -1.47 4.83 -6.77
N TRP A 61 -1.46 3.87 -7.68
CA TRP A 61 -0.56 3.88 -8.84
C TRP A 61 -1.32 4.14 -10.13
N PHE A 62 -2.33 3.32 -10.44
CA PHE A 62 -3.11 3.47 -11.66
C PHE A 62 -4.58 3.13 -11.41
N ALA A 63 -5.47 3.93 -11.98
CA ALA A 63 -6.90 3.65 -12.02
C ALA A 63 -7.18 2.77 -13.24
N ASN A 64 -7.70 1.55 -13.03
CA ASN A 64 -8.10 0.68 -14.13
C ASN A 64 -9.36 1.26 -14.81
N PRO A 65 -9.32 1.67 -16.10
CA PRO A 65 -10.47 2.25 -16.79
C PRO A 65 -11.69 1.29 -16.86
N LEU A 66 -11.43 -0.02 -16.83
CA LEU A 66 -12.47 -1.05 -16.90
C LEU A 66 -13.09 -1.37 -15.54
N LYS A 67 -12.37 -1.08 -14.45
CA LYS A 67 -12.78 -1.32 -13.06
C LYS A 67 -12.26 -0.17 -12.20
N PRO A 68 -12.90 1.01 -12.26
CA PRO A 68 -12.40 2.20 -11.56
C PRO A 68 -12.35 2.02 -10.04
N ASP A 69 -13.20 1.15 -9.48
CA ASP A 69 -13.20 0.81 -8.05
C ASP A 69 -12.03 -0.10 -7.64
N TRP A 70 -11.28 -0.65 -8.61
CA TRP A 70 -10.14 -1.53 -8.36
C TRP A 70 -8.86 -0.70 -8.37
N LEU A 71 -8.58 -0.11 -7.22
CA LEU A 71 -7.35 0.64 -6.95
C LEU A 71 -6.13 -0.28 -7.05
N VAL A 72 -5.31 -0.06 -8.09
CA VAL A 72 -3.98 -0.63 -8.14
C VAL A 72 -3.06 0.28 -7.32
N CYS A 73 -2.46 -0.28 -6.27
CA CYS A 73 -1.54 0.44 -5.41
C CYS A 73 -0.08 0.03 -5.65
N ARG A 74 0.84 0.83 -5.15
CA ARG A 74 2.26 0.48 -5.00
C ARG A 74 2.74 0.77 -3.58
N LEU A 75 3.83 0.10 -3.21
CA LEU A 75 4.55 0.35 -1.96
C LEU A 75 5.21 1.73 -1.96
N THR A 76 5.05 2.42 -0.84
CA THR A 76 5.90 3.55 -0.45
C THR A 76 7.11 3.05 0.33
N ASP A 77 8.07 3.94 0.62
CA ASP A 77 9.22 3.60 1.46
C ASP A 77 8.83 3.27 2.91
N SER A 78 7.85 3.99 3.46
CA SER A 78 7.31 3.66 4.79
C SER A 78 6.64 2.29 4.79
N GLY A 79 5.96 1.90 3.71
CA GLY A 79 5.40 0.56 3.55
C GLY A 79 6.45 -0.54 3.45
N ARG A 80 7.57 -0.28 2.76
CA ARG A 80 8.73 -1.19 2.73
C ARG A 80 9.27 -1.41 4.14
N LEU A 81 9.51 -0.34 4.89
CA LEU A 81 9.97 -0.42 6.28
C LEU A 81 8.98 -1.17 7.18
N ALA A 82 7.68 -0.84 7.09
CA ALA A 82 6.63 -1.44 7.91
C ALA A 82 6.52 -2.97 7.72
N CYS A 83 6.88 -3.47 6.55
CA CYS A 83 6.84 -4.91 6.23
C CYS A 83 8.19 -5.63 6.30
N GLY A 84 9.25 -4.93 6.76
CA GLY A 84 10.60 -5.46 6.99
C GLY A 84 11.51 -5.42 5.77
N GLY A 85 11.15 -4.66 4.73
CA GLY A 85 12.00 -4.37 3.57
C GLY A 85 12.85 -3.11 3.77
N LYS A 86 13.66 -2.79 2.76
CA LYS A 86 14.45 -1.55 2.70
C LYS A 86 13.75 -0.48 1.84
N PRO A 87 13.89 0.82 2.14
CA PRO A 87 13.45 1.92 1.26
C PRO A 87 14.11 1.80 -0.12
N LYS A 88 13.46 2.32 -1.16
CA LYS A 88 14.02 2.30 -2.51
C LYS A 88 14.87 3.53 -2.86
N GLY A 89 14.75 4.61 -2.08
CA GLY A 89 15.49 5.86 -2.28
C GLY A 89 14.78 6.81 -3.24
#